data_AF-A0A0D2ZZY8-F1
#
_entry.id   AF-A0A0D2ZZY8-F1
#
_cell.length_a   1.000
_cell.length_b   1.000
_cell.length_c   1.000
_cell.angle_alpha   90.00
_cell.angle_beta   90.00
_cell.angle_gamma   90.00
#
_symmetry.space_group_name_H-M   'P 1'
#
loop_
_entity.id
_entity.type
_entity.pdbx_description
1 polymer ?
#
loop_
_entity_poly.entity_id
_entity_poly.type
_entity_poly.pdbx_seq_one_letter_code
_entity_poly.pdbx_strand_id
1 'polypeptide(L)'
;RHEFWFTFGPDPLRFPLDEFRDVTGLNYGAFDVQDSEASESVPPTMWNKLFDTAVGKLTVLSVLRMLGNEYLAVQKRLPLALIALVDGVLCPSNKDLKLTPKYVEILSDIESFLAYPWGRESFLTTVPHFLPPLVVAPGENPLQ
;
A
#
# COMPACT_ATOMS: atom_id res chain seq x y z
N ARG A 1 15.23 3.71 15.27
CA ARG A 1 14.54 2.57 15.90
C ARG A 1 13.05 2.84 15.75
N HIS A 2 12.33 2.08 14.92
CA HIS A 2 10.90 2.31 14.66
C HIS A 2 10.12 1.44 15.66
N GLU A 3 9.67 2.06 16.75
CA GLU A 3 8.89 1.41 17.79
C GLU A 3 7.62 2.22 18.01
N PHE A 4 6.49 1.52 17.99
CA PHE A 4 5.20 2.09 18.30
C PHE A 4 4.73 1.56 19.67
N TRP A 5 4.15 2.44 20.48
CA TRP A 5 3.62 2.12 21.80
C TRP A 5 2.15 2.51 21.85
N PHE A 6 1.31 1.61 22.38
CA PHE A 6 -0.10 1.88 22.65
C PHE A 6 -0.53 1.16 23.93
N THR A 7 -1.68 1.50 24.49
CA THR A 7 -2.23 0.83 25.67
C THR A 7 -3.44 -0.02 25.31
N PHE A 8 -3.56 -1.18 25.93
CA PHE A 8 -4.77 -1.99 25.90
C PHE A 8 -5.24 -2.21 27.35
N GLY A 9 -6.28 -1.50 27.75
CA GLY A 9 -6.60 -1.37 29.17
C GLY A 9 -5.46 -0.66 29.93
N PRO A 10 -5.02 -1.18 31.09
CA PRO A 10 -3.91 -0.60 31.84
C PRO A 10 -2.52 -1.00 31.29
N ASP A 11 -2.45 -1.99 30.40
CA ASP A 11 -1.19 -2.59 30.00
C ASP A 11 -0.60 -1.90 28.76
N PRO A 12 0.66 -1.43 28.82
CA PRO A 12 1.35 -0.90 27.65
C PRO A 12 1.77 -2.06 26.72
N LEU A 13 1.39 -1.96 25.46
CA LEU A 13 1.81 -2.84 24.38
C LEU A 13 2.84 -2.14 23.51
N ARG A 14 3.85 -2.92 23.11
CA ARG A 14 4.89 -2.48 22.18
C ARG A 14 4.66 -3.16 20.83
N PHE A 15 4.74 -2.38 19.76
CA PHE A 15 4.71 -2.88 18.38
C PHE A 15 6.00 -2.43 17.67
N PRO A 16 7.10 -3.20 17.79
CA PRO A 16 8.35 -2.89 17.14
C PRO A 16 8.35 -3.37 15.69
N LEU A 17 9.12 -2.67 14.85
CA LEU A 17 9.32 -3.07 13.46
C LEU A 17 9.91 -4.49 13.33
N ASP A 18 10.74 -4.91 14.28
CA ASP A 18 11.40 -6.21 14.24
C ASP A 18 10.40 -7.37 14.49
N GLU A 19 9.47 -7.23 15.44
CA GLU A 19 8.41 -8.24 15.63
C GLU A 19 7.45 -8.29 14.44
N PHE A 20 7.14 -7.12 13.85
CA PHE A 20 6.34 -7.07 12.63
C PHE A 20 7.05 -7.77 11.46
N ARG A 21 8.39 -7.64 11.37
CA ARG A 21 9.21 -8.37 10.41
C ARG A 21 9.17 -9.88 10.64
N ASP A 22 9.34 -10.31 11.89
CA ASP A 22 9.38 -11.73 12.23
C ASP A 22 8.04 -12.42 11.92
N VAL A 23 6.91 -11.71 12.09
CA VAL A 23 5.58 -12.24 11.78
C VAL A 23 5.29 -12.27 10.28
N THR A 24 5.62 -11.22 9.54
CA THR A 24 5.23 -11.12 8.12
C THR A 24 6.24 -11.75 7.17
N GLY A 25 7.51 -11.83 7.55
CA GLY A 25 8.60 -12.27 6.67
C GLY A 25 8.83 -11.38 5.43
N LEU A 26 8.21 -10.19 5.36
CA LEU A 26 8.30 -9.30 4.22
C LEU A 26 9.64 -8.54 4.17
N ASN A 27 9.95 -7.90 3.05
CA ASN A 27 11.12 -7.03 2.94
C ASN A 27 10.91 -5.70 3.69
N TYR A 28 11.91 -5.30 4.49
CA TYR A 28 11.95 -4.06 5.28
C TYR A 28 13.12 -3.14 4.90
N GLY A 29 13.72 -3.36 3.74
CA GLY A 29 14.77 -2.52 3.16
C GLY A 29 14.38 -1.05 3.12
N ALA A 30 15.36 -0.17 2.89
CA ALA A 30 15.07 1.23 2.62
C ALA A 30 14.28 1.34 1.30
N PHE A 31 13.44 2.37 1.18
CA PHE A 31 12.91 2.77 -0.12
C PHE A 31 14.08 3.22 -0.99
N ASP A 32 14.09 2.84 -2.27
CA ASP A 32 15.09 3.35 -3.19
C ASP A 32 14.84 4.85 -3.42
N VAL A 33 15.87 5.63 -3.74
CA VAL A 33 15.73 7.09 -3.96
C VAL A 33 14.78 7.38 -5.13
N GLN A 34 14.59 6.43 -6.05
CA GLN A 34 13.62 6.49 -7.14
C GLN A 34 12.16 6.31 -6.68
N ASP A 35 11.91 5.77 -5.47
CA ASP A 35 10.56 5.61 -4.91
C ASP A 35 9.98 6.92 -4.35
N SER A 36 10.80 7.97 -4.27
CA SER A 36 10.46 9.21 -3.56
C SER A 36 9.55 10.15 -4.33
N GLU A 37 9.54 10.13 -5.66
CA GLU A 37 8.54 10.84 -6.46
C GLU A 37 8.31 10.08 -7.76
N ALA A 38 7.10 9.54 -7.94
CA ALA A 38 6.65 9.18 -9.29
C ALA A 38 6.67 10.49 -10.09
N SER A 39 7.58 10.60 -11.06
CA SER A 39 7.65 11.81 -11.88
C SER A 39 6.27 12.04 -12.50
N GLU A 40 5.66 13.19 -12.23
CA GLU A 40 4.33 13.56 -12.74
C GLU A 40 4.26 13.60 -14.29
N SER A 41 5.39 13.37 -14.97
CA SER A 41 5.56 13.49 -16.41
C SER A 41 5.39 12.19 -17.20
N VAL A 42 5.29 11.01 -16.56
CA VAL A 42 5.11 9.74 -17.28
C VAL A 42 3.66 9.26 -17.11
N PRO A 43 2.86 9.16 -18.20
CA PRO A 43 1.53 8.60 -18.13
C PRO A 43 1.57 7.19 -17.53
N PRO A 44 0.66 6.81 -16.62
CA PRO A 44 0.69 5.52 -15.96
C PRO A 44 0.53 4.40 -16.99
N THR A 45 1.63 3.71 -17.27
CA THR A 45 1.73 2.77 -18.39
C THR A 45 1.16 1.42 -18.01
N MET A 46 1.37 0.99 -16.77
CA MET A 46 0.87 -0.30 -16.30
C MET A 46 -0.62 -0.22 -15.96
N TRP A 47 -1.08 0.89 -15.40
CA TRP A 47 -2.51 1.10 -15.16
C TRP A 47 -3.35 0.92 -16.42
N ASN A 48 -2.95 1.57 -17.51
CA ASN A 48 -3.65 1.46 -18.79
C ASN A 48 -3.59 0.03 -19.35
N LYS A 49 -2.45 -0.66 -19.25
CA LYS A 49 -2.32 -2.06 -19.66
C LYS A 49 -3.28 -2.98 -18.90
N LEU A 50 -3.44 -2.79 -17.59
CA LEU A 50 -4.28 -3.65 -16.75
C LEU A 50 -5.76 -3.32 -16.89
N PHE A 51 -6.12 -2.05 -16.91
CA PHE A 51 -7.50 -1.61 -16.70
C PHE A 51 -8.13 -0.89 -17.89
N ASP A 52 -7.35 -0.14 -18.67
CA ASP A 52 -7.85 0.75 -19.73
C ASP A 52 -8.94 1.72 -19.23
N THR A 53 -8.77 2.23 -17.99
CA THR A 53 -9.71 3.18 -17.37
C THR A 53 -8.96 4.37 -16.77
N ALA A 54 -9.68 5.47 -16.54
CA ALA A 54 -9.16 6.59 -15.74
C ALA A 54 -8.71 6.13 -14.34
N VAL A 55 -7.60 6.71 -13.86
CA VAL A 55 -7.01 6.44 -12.54
C VAL A 55 -7.98 6.82 -11.41
N GLY A 56 -7.97 6.05 -10.32
CA GLY A 56 -8.74 6.35 -9.10
C GLY A 56 -10.20 5.89 -9.07
N LYS A 57 -10.69 5.25 -10.15
CA LYS A 57 -12.05 4.67 -10.19
C LYS A 57 -12.13 3.23 -9.71
N LEU A 58 -10.99 2.54 -9.58
CA LEU A 58 -10.95 1.10 -9.30
C LEU A 58 -10.66 0.81 -7.84
N THR A 59 -11.26 -0.28 -7.37
CA THR A 59 -11.09 -0.81 -6.02
C THR A 59 -10.59 -2.24 -6.07
N VAL A 60 -10.08 -2.74 -4.95
CA VAL A 60 -9.71 -4.15 -4.78
C VAL A 60 -10.88 -5.08 -5.12
N LEU A 61 -12.12 -4.70 -4.77
CA LEU A 61 -13.30 -5.49 -5.13
C LEU A 61 -13.49 -5.62 -6.64
N SER A 62 -13.25 -4.55 -7.40
CA SER A 62 -13.28 -4.59 -8.87
C SER A 62 -12.23 -5.56 -9.41
N VAL A 63 -11.03 -5.54 -8.85
CA VAL A 63 -9.94 -6.47 -9.22
C VAL A 63 -10.31 -7.93 -8.92
N LEU A 64 -10.87 -8.21 -7.74
CA LEU A 64 -11.33 -9.56 -7.39
C LEU A 64 -12.40 -10.07 -8.36
N ARG A 65 -13.33 -9.19 -8.79
CA ARG A 65 -14.31 -9.53 -9.84
C ARG A 65 -13.65 -9.84 -11.18
N MET A 66 -12.62 -9.08 -11.56
CA MET A 66 -11.83 -9.36 -12.78
C MET A 66 -11.13 -10.72 -12.69
N LEU A 67 -10.53 -11.05 -11.54
CA LEU A 67 -9.87 -12.35 -11.32
C LEU A 67 -10.83 -13.54 -11.39
N GLY A 68 -12.10 -13.33 -11.02
CA GLY A 68 -13.17 -14.31 -11.16
C GLY A 68 -13.64 -14.53 -12.61
N ASN A 69 -13.25 -13.68 -13.56
CA ASN A 69 -13.59 -13.85 -14.97
C ASN A 69 -12.69 -14.92 -15.61
N GLU A 70 -13.29 -16.02 -16.11
CA GLU A 70 -12.57 -17.10 -16.78
C GLU A 70 -11.83 -16.65 -18.05
N TYR A 71 -12.37 -15.65 -18.76
CA TYR A 71 -11.81 -15.09 -19.98
C TYR A 71 -10.73 -14.01 -19.73
N LEU A 72 -10.37 -13.76 -18.47
CA LEU A 72 -9.30 -12.83 -18.14
C LEU A 72 -7.98 -13.32 -18.75
N ALA A 73 -7.34 -12.45 -19.53
CA ALA A 73 -6.05 -12.72 -20.15
C ALA A 73 -5.03 -13.20 -19.10
N VAL A 74 -4.36 -14.32 -19.38
CA VAL A 74 -3.45 -15.00 -18.44
C VAL A 74 -2.38 -14.05 -17.88
N GLN A 75 -1.80 -13.21 -18.74
CA GLN A 75 -0.80 -12.21 -18.37
C GLN A 75 -1.27 -11.17 -17.34
N LYS A 76 -2.58 -10.92 -17.23
CA LYS A 76 -3.16 -9.99 -16.24
C LYS A 76 -3.39 -10.64 -14.89
N ARG A 77 -3.46 -11.98 -14.81
CA ARG A 77 -3.86 -12.69 -13.58
C ARG A 77 -2.88 -12.44 -12.43
N LEU A 78 -1.58 -12.59 -12.68
CA LEU A 78 -0.57 -12.39 -11.63
C LEU A 78 -0.51 -10.93 -11.14
N PRO A 79 -0.39 -9.91 -12.01
CA PRO A 79 -0.40 -8.51 -11.56
C PRO A 79 -1.67 -8.13 -10.78
N LEU A 80 -2.84 -8.61 -11.22
CA LEU A 80 -4.10 -8.35 -10.53
C LEU A 80 -4.17 -9.05 -9.17
N ALA A 81 -3.65 -10.27 -9.03
CA ALA A 81 -3.57 -10.95 -7.75
C ALA A 81 -2.63 -10.22 -6.77
N LEU A 82 -1.48 -9.75 -7.26
CA LEU A 82 -0.49 -9.03 -6.46
C LEU A 82 -1.03 -7.68 -5.96
N ILE A 83 -1.69 -6.88 -6.82
CA ILE A 83 -2.29 -5.61 -6.36
C ILE A 83 -3.44 -5.85 -5.37
N ALA A 84 -4.25 -6.91 -5.57
CA ALA A 84 -5.30 -7.25 -4.64
C ALA A 84 -4.75 -7.65 -3.26
N LEU A 85 -3.60 -8.32 -3.21
CA LEU A 85 -2.91 -8.64 -1.96
C LEU A 85 -2.36 -7.38 -1.29
N VAL A 86 -1.69 -6.51 -2.05
CA VAL A 86 -1.09 -5.28 -1.49
C VAL A 86 -2.16 -4.30 -1.03
N ASP A 87 -3.02 -3.80 -1.92
CA ASP A 87 -4.02 -2.78 -1.56
C ASP A 87 -5.17 -3.35 -0.73
N GLY A 88 -5.38 -4.66 -0.75
CA GLY A 88 -6.47 -5.32 -0.02
C GLY A 88 -6.07 -5.84 1.37
N VAL A 89 -4.80 -6.18 1.58
CA VAL A 89 -4.35 -6.85 2.81
C VAL A 89 -3.17 -6.13 3.45
N LEU A 90 -2.11 -5.84 2.69
CA LEU A 90 -0.86 -5.34 3.27
C LEU A 90 -0.91 -3.83 3.58
N CYS A 91 -1.40 -3.05 2.63
CA CYS A 91 -1.39 -1.58 2.66
C CYS A 91 -2.78 -1.01 2.28
N PRO A 92 -3.85 -1.36 3.02
CA PRO A 92 -5.18 -0.83 2.72
C PRO A 92 -5.21 0.69 2.90
N SER A 93 -5.40 1.42 1.80
CA SER A 93 -5.29 2.88 1.76
C SER A 93 -6.49 3.61 2.37
N ASN A 94 -7.69 3.02 2.29
CA ASN A 94 -8.94 3.58 2.81
C ASN A 94 -10.02 2.50 2.93
N LYS A 95 -11.16 2.84 3.54
CA LYS A 95 -12.33 1.97 3.67
C LYS A 95 -12.92 1.52 2.32
N ASP A 96 -12.69 2.30 1.27
CA ASP A 96 -13.18 2.01 -0.08
C ASP A 96 -12.26 1.04 -0.84
N LEU A 97 -11.09 0.71 -0.27
CA LEU A 97 -10.05 -0.13 -0.86
C LEU A 97 -9.71 0.30 -2.29
N LYS A 98 -9.53 1.61 -2.52
CA LYS A 98 -9.11 2.12 -3.83
C LYS A 98 -7.69 1.68 -4.13
N LEU A 99 -7.44 1.34 -5.39
CA LEU A 99 -6.11 0.94 -5.82
C LEU A 99 -5.15 2.12 -5.74
N THR A 100 -3.93 1.86 -5.31
CA THR A 100 -2.86 2.85 -5.20
C THR A 100 -2.10 2.92 -6.52
N PRO A 101 -2.15 4.04 -7.28
CA PRO A 101 -1.54 4.12 -8.61
C PRO A 101 -0.03 3.83 -8.60
N LYS A 102 0.69 4.26 -7.56
CA LYS A 102 2.11 3.96 -7.36
C LYS A 102 2.36 2.44 -7.38
N TYR A 103 1.60 1.67 -6.62
CA TYR A 103 1.79 0.21 -6.54
C TYR A 103 1.45 -0.49 -7.86
N VAL A 104 0.47 0.04 -8.61
CA VAL A 104 0.13 -0.47 -9.94
C VAL A 104 1.29 -0.25 -10.92
N GLU A 105 1.98 0.88 -10.86
CA GLU A 105 3.13 1.13 -11.76
C GLU A 105 4.35 0.26 -11.45
N ILE A 106 4.58 -0.09 -10.17
CA ILE A 106 5.66 -1.02 -9.79
C ILE A 106 5.47 -2.40 -10.44
N LEU A 107 4.23 -2.83 -10.73
CA LEU A 107 3.94 -4.09 -11.44
C LEU A 107 4.46 -4.12 -12.90
N SER A 108 4.97 -3.01 -13.43
CA SER A 108 5.72 -2.99 -14.69
C SER A 108 6.92 -3.91 -14.70
N ASP A 109 7.51 -4.16 -13.53
CA ASP A 109 8.52 -5.19 -13.30
C ASP A 109 8.18 -6.00 -12.04
N ILE A 110 7.83 -7.27 -12.23
CA ILE A 110 7.44 -8.17 -11.13
C ILE A 110 8.62 -8.44 -10.20
N GLU A 111 9.86 -8.45 -10.68
CA GLU A 111 11.02 -8.66 -9.82
C GLU A 111 11.21 -7.48 -8.87
N SER A 112 11.16 -6.26 -9.41
CA SER A 112 11.14 -5.02 -8.63
C SER A 112 9.97 -4.98 -7.64
N PHE A 113 8.77 -5.43 -8.07
CA PHE A 113 7.61 -5.52 -7.19
C PHE A 113 7.85 -6.46 -6.00
N LEU A 114 8.37 -7.67 -6.24
CA LEU A 114 8.63 -8.63 -5.17
C LEU A 114 9.78 -8.20 -4.25
N ALA A 115 10.74 -7.45 -4.78
CA ALA A 115 11.83 -6.86 -4.02
C ALA A 115 11.43 -5.59 -3.25
N TYR A 116 10.31 -4.93 -3.59
CA TYR A 116 9.86 -3.72 -2.92
C TYR A 116 9.70 -3.95 -1.40
N PRO A 117 10.04 -2.96 -0.55
CA PRO A 117 9.99 -3.12 0.90
C PRO A 117 8.54 -3.07 1.44
N TRP A 118 7.68 -4.00 1.02
CA TRP A 118 6.27 -4.10 1.42
C TRP A 118 6.07 -4.19 2.93
N GLY A 119 7.01 -4.79 3.66
CA GLY A 119 6.97 -4.83 5.12
C GLY A 119 7.11 -3.45 5.73
N ARG A 120 8.03 -2.63 5.21
CA ARG A 120 8.18 -1.23 5.65
C ARG A 120 6.96 -0.39 5.26
N GLU A 121 6.50 -0.51 4.02
CA GLU A 121 5.32 0.20 3.51
C GLU A 121 4.09 -0.10 4.36
N SER A 122 3.78 -1.39 4.54
CA SER A 122 2.67 -1.88 5.35
C SER A 122 2.75 -1.36 6.79
N PHE A 123 3.94 -1.43 7.41
CA PHE A 123 4.14 -0.90 8.76
C PHE A 123 3.82 0.60 8.84
N LEU A 124 4.32 1.39 7.89
CA LEU A 124 4.07 2.83 7.85
C LEU A 124 2.62 3.18 7.53
N THR A 125 1.91 2.36 6.75
CA THR A 125 0.46 2.51 6.54
C THR A 125 -0.32 2.17 7.82
N THR A 126 0.10 1.16 8.56
CA THR A 126 -0.61 0.67 9.74
C THR A 126 -0.42 1.56 10.97
N VAL A 127 0.81 2.02 11.26
CA VAL A 127 1.12 2.76 12.50
C VAL A 127 0.22 3.98 12.76
N PRO A 128 -0.08 4.86 11.79
CA PRO A 128 -0.95 6.02 12.01
C PRO A 128 -2.38 5.65 12.47
N HIS A 129 -2.86 4.47 12.11
CA HIS A 129 -4.22 4.02 12.48
C HIS A 129 -4.33 3.60 13.95
N PHE A 130 -3.19 3.35 14.62
CA PHE A 130 -3.16 3.13 16.06
C PHE A 130 -3.00 4.43 16.86
N LEU A 131 -2.71 5.55 16.20
CA LEU A 131 -2.65 6.86 16.84
C LEU A 131 -4.07 7.45 16.93
N PRO A 132 -4.41 8.14 18.02
CA PRO A 132 -5.62 8.96 18.05
C PRO A 132 -5.58 9.97 16.90
N PRO A 133 -6.74 10.33 16.30
CA PRO A 133 -6.79 11.38 15.29
C PRO A 133 -6.06 12.60 15.82
N LEU A 134 -5.16 13.19 15.02
CA LEU A 134 -4.52 14.44 15.38
C LEU A 134 -5.63 15.44 15.69
N VAL A 135 -5.76 15.81 16.95
CA VAL A 135 -6.66 16.88 17.38
C VAL A 135 -6.01 18.16 16.84
N VAL A 136 -6.39 18.55 15.63
CA VAL A 136 -6.08 19.89 15.14
C VAL A 136 -6.88 20.81 16.03
N ALA A 137 -6.19 21.48 16.96
CA ALA A 137 -6.82 22.49 17.79
C ALA A 137 -7.53 23.49 16.86
N PRO A 138 -8.79 23.87 17.14
CA PRO A 138 -9.50 24.82 16.29
C PRO A 138 -8.79 26.17 16.41
N GLY A 139 -7.95 26.50 15.42
CA GLY A 139 -7.28 27.80 15.33
C GLY A 139 -5.88 27.82 14.73
N GLU A 140 -5.17 26.70 14.59
CA GLU A 140 -3.81 26.72 14.03
C GLU A 140 -3.77 26.24 12.57
N ASN A 141 -3.46 27.19 11.69
CA ASN A 141 -3.24 26.99 10.27
C ASN A 141 -1.84 26.37 10.08
N PRO A 142 -1.67 25.18 9.47
CA PRO A 142 -0.37 24.50 9.41
C PRO A 142 0.65 25.12 8.43
N LEU A 143 0.45 26.38 7.99
CA LEU A 143 1.33 27.10 7.05
C LEU A 143 1.65 28.53 7.52
N GLN A 144 1.89 28.72 8.82
CA GLN A 144 2.62 29.90 9.31
C GLN A 144 3.84 29.50 10.13
#